data_AF-A0AAD0P040-F1
#
_entry.id   AF-A0AAD0P040-F1
#
_cell.length_a   1.000
_cell.length_b   1.000
_cell.length_c   1.000
_cell.angle_alpha   90.00
_cell.angle_beta   90.00
_cell.angle_gamma   90.00
#
_symmetry.space_group_name_H-M   'P 1'
#
loop_
_entity.id
_entity.type
_entity.pdbx_description
1 polymer ?
#
loop_
_entity_poly.entity_id
_entity_poly.type
_entity_poly.pdbx_seq_one_letter_code
_entity_poly.pdbx_strand_id
1 'polypeptide(L)'
;MAFGLKIIGRPGESRSSEKKARALQTLQSQHQDFLDQLKRLNDQELVDFLRLDVLGEVLDKRVGQVGRYERGVFQEAFKVLIEEQFDVTSMEICWRAA
;
A
#
# COMPACT_ATOMS: atom_id res chain seq x y z
N MET A 1 4.92 7.43 5.73
CA MET A 1 5.59 8.52 4.96
C MET A 1 5.56 8.34 3.43
N ALA A 2 5.05 7.23 2.88
CA ALA A 2 5.09 6.93 1.45
C ALA A 2 4.43 8.00 0.55
N PHE A 3 3.20 8.44 0.87
CA PHE A 3 2.51 9.51 0.13
C PHE A 3 3.31 10.82 0.10
N GLY A 4 3.87 11.23 1.24
CA GLY A 4 4.66 12.46 1.33
C GLY A 4 5.86 12.43 0.38
N LEU A 5 6.57 11.30 0.32
CA LEU A 5 7.69 11.11 -0.60
C LEU A 5 7.24 11.14 -2.08
N LYS A 6 6.12 10.50 -2.42
CA LYS A 6 5.61 10.51 -3.79
C LYS A 6 5.09 11.88 -4.23
N ILE A 7 4.45 12.65 -3.34
CA ILE A 7 3.87 13.96 -3.66
C ILE A 7 4.94 15.06 -3.62
N ILE A 8 5.63 15.18 -2.49
CA ILE A 8 6.52 16.31 -2.18
C ILE A 8 7.93 16.08 -2.75
N GLY A 9 8.34 14.83 -2.90
CA GLY A 9 9.71 14.46 -3.24
C GLY A 9 10.54 14.11 -2.01
N ARG A 10 11.78 13.69 -2.22
CA ARG A 10 12.71 13.42 -1.11
C ARG A 10 13.21 14.73 -0.50
N PRO A 11 13.56 14.77 0.81
CA PRO A 11 14.23 15.93 1.39
C PRO A 11 15.45 16.33 0.55
N GLY A 12 15.51 17.59 0.12
CA GLY A 12 16.52 18.11 -0.81
C GLY A 12 16.08 18.22 -2.27
N GLU A 13 14.94 17.61 -2.65
CA GLU A 13 14.33 17.76 -3.98
C GLU A 13 13.37 18.97 -4.00
N SER A 14 13.62 19.93 -4.90
CA SER A 14 12.75 21.09 -5.10
C SER A 14 11.74 20.82 -6.23
N ARG A 15 10.55 20.35 -5.87
CA ARG A 15 9.40 20.24 -6.79
C ARG A 15 8.58 21.53 -6.79
N SER A 16 8.21 22.01 -7.98
CA SER A 16 7.26 23.11 -8.13
C SER A 16 5.89 22.72 -7.57
N SER A 17 5.10 23.72 -7.16
CA SER A 17 3.73 23.52 -6.68
C SER A 17 2.87 22.79 -7.70
N GLU A 18 3.04 23.08 -8.99
CA GLU A 18 2.34 22.40 -10.09
C GLU A 18 2.68 20.91 -10.16
N LYS A 19 3.96 20.53 -10.03
CA LYS A 19 4.39 19.13 -10.04
C LYS A 19 3.80 18.37 -8.85
N LYS A 20 3.75 19.00 -7.66
CA LYS A 20 3.14 18.41 -6.45
C LYS A 20 1.64 18.21 -6.64
N ALA A 21 0.94 19.21 -7.18
CA ALA A 21 -0.49 19.13 -7.45
C ALA A 21 -0.83 18.01 -8.46
N ARG A 22 -0.06 17.91 -9.55
CA ARG A 22 -0.21 16.81 -10.52
C ARG A 22 0.04 15.45 -9.88
N ALA A 23 1.11 15.30 -9.09
CA ALA A 23 1.41 14.04 -8.42
C ALA A 23 0.30 13.61 -7.45
N LEU A 24 -0.27 14.55 -6.70
CA LEU A 24 -1.43 14.29 -5.83
C LEU A 24 -2.65 13.86 -6.65
N GLN A 25 -2.97 14.55 -7.74
CA GLN A 25 -4.11 14.22 -8.59
C GLN A 25 -3.95 12.83 -9.22
N THR A 26 -2.76 12.49 -9.71
CA THR A 26 -2.46 11.15 -10.24
C THR A 26 -2.65 10.08 -9.18
N LEU A 27 -2.11 10.27 -7.98
CA LEU A 27 -2.27 9.31 -6.87
C LEU A 27 -3.74 9.14 -6.47
N GLN A 28 -4.51 10.23 -6.44
CA GLN A 28 -5.94 10.18 -6.15
C GLN A 28 -6.70 9.37 -7.21
N SER A 29 -6.39 9.56 -8.49
CA SER A 29 -6.98 8.77 -9.57
C SER A 29 -6.63 7.29 -9.44
N GLN A 30 -5.34 6.96 -9.28
CA GLN A 30 -4.87 5.58 -9.15
C GLN A 30 -5.51 4.86 -7.95
N HIS A 31 -5.59 5.55 -6.81
CA HIS A 31 -6.26 5.03 -5.63
C HIS A 31 -7.77 4.82 -5.88
N GLN A 32 -8.43 5.73 -6.57
CA GLN A 32 -9.85 5.60 -6.90
C GLN A 32 -10.10 4.42 -7.84
N ASP A 33 -9.28 4.29 -8.89
CA ASP A 33 -9.34 3.18 -9.84
C ASP A 33 -9.13 1.83 -9.13
N PHE A 34 -8.17 1.77 -8.20
CA PHE A 34 -7.94 0.61 -7.35
C PHE A 34 -9.14 0.26 -6.49
N LEU A 35 -9.77 1.24 -5.82
CA LEU A 35 -10.98 1.00 -5.04
C LEU A 35 -12.13 0.50 -5.91
N ASP A 36 -12.28 1.03 -7.12
CA ASP A 36 -13.35 0.63 -8.02
C ASP A 36 -13.09 -0.76 -8.63
N GLN A 37 -11.82 -1.17 -8.80
CA GLN A 37 -11.46 -2.56 -9.07
C GLN A 37 -11.90 -3.47 -7.91
N LEU A 38 -11.55 -3.14 -6.66
CA LEU A 38 -11.90 -3.96 -5.50
C LEU A 38 -13.41 -4.12 -5.34
N LYS A 39 -14.20 -3.08 -5.60
CA LYS A 39 -15.67 -3.14 -5.54
C LYS A 39 -16.31 -4.00 -6.63
N ARG A 40 -15.58 -4.31 -7.71
CA ARG A 40 -16.07 -5.19 -8.79
C ARG A 40 -15.80 -6.66 -8.53
N LEU A 41 -14.87 -6.96 -7.62
CA LEU A 41 -14.57 -8.34 -7.23
C LEU A 41 -15.76 -8.91 -6.43
N ASN A 42 -16.10 -10.16 -6.70
CA ASN A 42 -16.98 -10.91 -5.81
C ASN A 42 -16.24 -11.35 -4.54
N ASP A 43 -16.95 -11.93 -3.57
CA ASP A 43 -16.37 -12.32 -2.28
C ASP A 43 -15.17 -13.27 -2.42
N GLN A 44 -15.23 -14.25 -3.33
CA GLN A 44 -14.12 -15.19 -3.54
C GLN A 44 -12.93 -14.50 -4.19
N GLU A 45 -13.16 -13.70 -5.23
CA GLU A 45 -12.11 -12.93 -5.90
C GLU A 45 -11.44 -11.93 -4.96
N LEU A 46 -12.22 -11.33 -4.05
CA LEU A 46 -11.71 -10.41 -3.05
C LEU A 46 -10.85 -11.14 -2.00
N VAL A 47 -11.28 -12.32 -1.54
CA VAL A 47 -10.46 -13.17 -0.65
C VAL A 47 -9.15 -13.55 -1.32
N ASP A 48 -9.20 -13.99 -2.58
CA ASP A 48 -8.04 -14.37 -3.37
C ASP A 48 -7.12 -13.18 -3.63
N PHE A 49 -7.67 -11.99 -3.84
CA PHE A 49 -6.89 -10.76 -3.98
C PHE A 49 -6.21 -10.36 -2.66
N LEU A 50 -6.94 -10.40 -1.54
CA LEU A 50 -6.45 -9.95 -0.24
C LEU A 50 -5.39 -10.89 0.35
N ARG A 51 -5.38 -12.18 -0.01
CA ARG A 51 -4.39 -13.18 0.44
C ARG A 51 -4.21 -13.16 1.97
N LEU A 52 -5.33 -13.24 2.70
CA LEU A 52 -5.36 -13.14 4.17
C LEU A 52 -4.68 -14.33 4.87
N ASP A 53 -4.59 -15.48 4.17
CA ASP A 53 -3.76 -16.62 4.55
C ASP A 53 -2.29 -16.22 4.69
N VAL A 54 -1.73 -15.55 3.68
CA VAL A 54 -0.35 -15.05 3.69
C VAL A 54 -0.15 -13.99 4.76
N LEU A 55 -1.12 -13.10 4.96
CA LEU A 55 -1.07 -12.13 6.06
C LEU A 55 -1.00 -12.83 7.42
N GLY A 56 -1.81 -13.88 7.63
CA GLY A 56 -1.78 -14.70 8.84
C GLY A 56 -0.40 -15.28 9.11
N GLU A 57 0.24 -15.87 8.10
CA GLU A 57 1.61 -16.41 8.18
C GLU A 57 2.64 -15.33 8.57
N VAL A 58 2.53 -14.15 7.97
CA VAL A 58 3.44 -13.02 8.25
C VAL A 58 3.25 -12.53 9.69
N LEU A 59 2.01 -12.49 10.18
CA LEU A 59 1.68 -12.03 11.52
C LEU A 59 1.97 -13.07 12.61
N ASP A 60 2.07 -14.36 12.28
CA ASP A 60 2.37 -15.45 13.22
C ASP A 60 3.84 -15.46 13.68
N LYS A 61 4.25 -14.37 14.35
CA LYS A 61 5.55 -14.26 15.01
C LYS A 61 5.35 -13.95 16.48
N ARG A 62 6.01 -14.73 17.34
CA ARG A 62 6.09 -14.45 18.78
C ARG A 62 6.95 -13.21 19.00
N VAL A 63 6.31 -12.05 19.18
CA VAL A 63 6.98 -10.78 19.48
C VAL A 63 6.64 -10.32 20.89
N GLY A 64 7.66 -9.88 21.64
CA GLY A 64 7.51 -9.46 23.05
C GLY A 64 6.80 -8.13 23.26
N GLN A 65 6.42 -7.42 22.20
CA GLN A 65 5.70 -6.14 22.28
C GLN A 65 4.43 -6.19 21.42
N VAL A 66 3.28 -6.21 22.10
CA VAL A 66 1.95 -6.30 21.48
C VAL A 66 1.74 -5.17 20.47
N GLY A 67 1.43 -5.54 19.22
CA GLY A 67 1.03 -4.61 18.18
C GLY A 67 2.17 -3.85 17.49
N ARG A 68 3.42 -3.87 17.98
CA ARG A 68 4.51 -3.12 17.33
C ARG A 68 4.92 -3.76 16.01
N TYR A 69 4.95 -5.08 15.98
CA TYR A 69 5.31 -5.84 14.79
C TYR A 69 4.26 -5.68 13.70
N GLU A 70 3.00 -5.88 14.07
CA GLU A 70 1.84 -5.78 13.20
C GLU A 70 1.75 -4.38 12.58
N ARG A 71 1.94 -3.32 13.38
CA ARG A 71 2.02 -1.95 12.86
C ARG A 71 3.16 -1.76 11.83
N GLY A 72 4.31 -2.41 12.05
CA GLY A 72 5.42 -2.41 11.10
C GLY A 72 5.06 -3.10 9.79
N VAL A 73 4.47 -4.29 9.88
CA VAL A 73 4.01 -5.08 8.72
C VAL A 73 3.03 -4.27 7.87
N PHE A 74 1.98 -3.72 8.49
CA PHE A 74 1.00 -2.92 7.75
C PHE A 74 1.64 -1.67 7.13
N GLN A 75 2.52 -0.99 7.87
CA GLN A 75 3.18 0.22 7.36
C GLN A 75 4.03 -0.07 6.12
N GLU A 76 4.78 -1.16 6.11
CA GLU A 76 5.65 -1.52 4.98
C GLU A 76 4.83 -2.04 3.80
N ALA A 77 3.82 -2.87 4.06
CA ALA A 77 2.91 -3.37 3.03
C ALA A 77 2.19 -2.23 2.28
N PHE A 78 1.63 -1.26 2.99
CA PHE A 78 0.98 -0.11 2.34
C PHE A 78 1.97 0.84 1.67
N LYS A 79 3.22 0.91 2.14
CA LYS A 79 4.26 1.64 1.44
C LYS A 79 4.55 1.00 0.09
N VAL A 80 4.72 -0.32 0.04
CA VAL A 80 4.93 -1.08 -1.20
C VAL A 80 3.75 -0.89 -2.15
N LEU A 81 2.52 -0.98 -1.65
CA LEU A 81 1.31 -0.71 -2.46
C LEU A 81 1.33 0.66 -3.14
N ILE A 82 1.77 1.70 -2.42
CA ILE A 82 1.90 3.07 -2.97
C ILE A 82 3.08 3.18 -3.95
N GLU A 83 4.18 2.47 -3.70
CA GLU A 83 5.36 2.44 -4.57
C GLU A 83 5.06 1.76 -5.92
N GLU A 84 4.28 0.68 -5.88
CA GLU A 84 3.71 -0.03 -7.03
C GLU A 84 2.51 0.69 -7.67
N GLN A 85 2.17 1.90 -7.20
CA GLN A 85 1.10 2.73 -7.76
C GLN A 85 -0.28 2.04 -7.78
N PHE A 86 -0.54 1.19 -6.79
CA PHE A 86 -1.76 0.38 -6.71
C PHE A 86 -1.95 -0.62 -7.87
N ASP A 87 -0.92 -0.84 -8.70
CA ASP A 87 -0.92 -1.80 -9.79
C ASP A 87 -0.40 -3.16 -9.29
N VAL A 88 -1.23 -3.85 -8.51
CA VAL A 88 -0.89 -5.16 -7.94
C VAL A 88 -1.96 -6.18 -8.27
N THR A 89 -1.55 -7.40 -8.56
CA THR A 89 -2.47 -8.51 -8.86
C THR A 89 -3.00 -9.19 -7.59
N SER A 90 -2.31 -9.05 -6.47
CA SER A 90 -2.75 -9.46 -5.14
C SER A 90 -1.97 -8.71 -4.04
N MET A 91 -2.50 -8.71 -2.82
CA MET A 91 -1.83 -8.13 -1.66
C MET A 91 -0.67 -8.97 -1.12
N GLU A 92 -0.44 -10.18 -1.65
CA GLU A 92 0.65 -11.06 -1.21
C GLU A 92 2.02 -10.40 -1.36
N ILE A 93 2.27 -9.66 -2.45
CA ILE A 93 3.52 -8.91 -2.62
C ILE A 93 3.72 -7.85 -1.54
N CYS A 94 2.63 -7.25 -1.07
CA CYS A 94 2.66 -6.23 -0.02
C CYS A 94 2.94 -6.89 1.34
N TRP A 95 2.29 -8.02 1.64
CA TRP A 95 2.49 -8.75 2.89
C TRP A 95 3.89 -9.35 3.02
N ARG A 96 4.46 -9.86 1.92
CA ARG A 96 5.81 -10.46 1.94
C ARG A 96 6.95 -9.46 1.92
N ALA A 97 6.70 -8.21 1.56
CA ALA A 97 7.69 -7.14 1.61
C ALA A 97 7.90 -6.57 3.03
N ALA A 98 7.05 -6.94 3.98
CA ALA A 98 6.99 -6.44 5.35
C ALA A 98 7.91 -7.16 6.37
#